data_AF-A0AB38P4T6-F1
#
_entry.id   AF-A0AB38P4T6-F1
#
_cell.length_a   1.000
_cell.length_b   1.000
_cell.length_c   1.000
_cell.angle_alpha   90.00
_cell.angle_beta   90.00
_cell.angle_gamma   90.00
#
_symmetry.space_group_name_H-M   'P 1'
#
loop_
_entity.id
_entity.type
_entity.pdbx_description
1 polymer ?
#
loop_
_entity_poly.entity_id
_entity_poly.type
_entity_poly.pdbx_seq_one_letter_code
_entity_poly.pdbx_strand_id
1 'polypeptide(L)'
;MQIFSGDSFFVIGLKALSININIPEPESLIIFDTGQDYIYVLDDNEIKHLIYSDPVSAFILCRRSLINRTAGVNIFSMLLSGWRFGCAKQRHPKEMTTREALIIRMICLGISQKHIAMKLHVSEKTVSTHKLNALHKLKIKNVAIFFNEYAAWYRLWMQYMNTQQRDTLHAQTQGKQA
;
A
#
# COMPACT_ATOMS: atom_id res chain seq x y z
N MET A 1 12.13 -9.45 -7.67
CA MET A 1 11.42 -8.38 -6.91
C MET A 1 10.88 -7.31 -7.86
N GLN A 2 9.72 -6.72 -7.58
CA GLN A 2 9.17 -5.58 -8.33
C GLN A 2 9.28 -4.28 -7.51
N ILE A 3 9.90 -3.23 -8.06
CA ILE A 3 10.04 -1.93 -7.38
C ILE A 3 9.32 -0.86 -8.21
N PHE A 4 8.36 -0.18 -7.58
CA PHE A 4 7.63 0.95 -8.15
C PHE A 4 8.03 2.21 -7.36
N SER A 5 8.91 3.02 -7.96
CA SER A 5 9.35 4.29 -7.39
C SER A 5 9.57 5.31 -8.50
N GLY A 6 9.32 6.59 -8.19
CA GLY A 6 9.77 7.71 -9.03
C GLY A 6 11.23 8.12 -8.78
N ASP A 7 11.87 7.58 -7.73
CA ASP A 7 13.24 7.86 -7.33
C ASP A 7 14.19 6.80 -7.92
N SER A 8 14.88 7.16 -8.99
CA SER A 8 15.82 6.25 -9.65
C SER A 8 17.01 5.83 -8.77
N PHE A 9 17.46 6.70 -7.86
CA PHE A 9 18.57 6.38 -6.95
C PHE A 9 18.14 5.37 -5.89
N PHE A 10 16.91 5.49 -5.38
CA PHE A 10 16.35 4.49 -4.48
C PHE A 10 16.29 3.10 -5.14
N VAL A 11 15.83 3.01 -6.39
CA VAL A 11 15.76 1.75 -7.14
C VAL A 11 17.16 1.14 -7.35
N ILE A 12 18.12 1.95 -7.80
CA ILE A 12 19.50 1.50 -8.04
C ILE A 12 20.14 1.02 -6.72
N GLY A 13 19.99 1.80 -5.64
CA GLY A 13 20.55 1.47 -4.34
C GLY A 13 20.02 0.16 -3.78
N LEU A 14 18.70 -0.09 -3.90
CA LEU A 14 18.11 -1.33 -3.41
C LEU A 14 18.54 -2.56 -4.22
N LYS A 15 18.66 -2.42 -5.55
CA LYS A 15 19.21 -3.49 -6.41
C LYS A 15 20.67 -3.79 -6.09
N ALA A 16 21.49 -2.75 -5.93
CA ALA A 16 22.89 -2.91 -5.52
C ALA A 16 23.01 -3.58 -4.15
N LEU A 17 22.13 -3.25 -3.21
CA LEU A 17 22.08 -3.90 -1.90
C LEU A 17 21.78 -5.40 -2.02
N SER A 18 20.83 -5.79 -2.86
CA SER A 18 20.48 -7.21 -3.10
C SER A 18 21.66 -8.02 -3.62
N ILE A 19 22.46 -7.43 -4.53
CA ILE A 19 23.68 -8.04 -5.06
C ILE A 19 24.72 -8.18 -3.95
N ASN A 20 24.94 -7.11 -3.16
CA ASN A 20 25.95 -7.09 -2.11
C ASN A 20 25.71 -8.11 -0.99
N ILE A 21 24.45 -8.38 -0.65
CA ILE A 21 24.09 -9.39 0.37
C ILE A 21 24.08 -10.82 -0.18
N ASN A 22 24.28 -11.01 -1.48
CA ASN A 22 24.32 -12.31 -2.16
C ASN A 22 23.08 -13.18 -1.92
N ILE A 23 21.89 -12.56 -1.99
CA ILE A 23 20.60 -13.25 -1.83
C ILE A 23 19.88 -13.26 -3.18
N PRO A 24 19.26 -14.38 -3.60
CA PRO A 24 18.43 -14.41 -4.80
C PRO A 24 17.31 -13.38 -4.68
N GLU A 25 17.02 -12.67 -5.77
CA GLU A 25 15.98 -11.64 -5.73
C GLU A 25 14.63 -12.25 -5.32
N PRO A 26 13.96 -11.74 -4.28
CA PRO A 26 12.67 -12.28 -3.87
C PRO A 26 11.63 -11.99 -4.95
N GLU A 27 11.09 -13.03 -5.59
CA GLU A 27 10.20 -12.91 -6.74
C GLU A 27 8.87 -12.24 -6.38
N SER A 28 8.26 -12.63 -5.26
CA SER A 28 6.96 -12.08 -4.79
C SER A 28 7.08 -10.71 -4.13
N LEU A 29 8.29 -10.21 -3.83
CA LEU A 29 8.45 -8.93 -3.13
C LEU A 29 8.06 -7.77 -4.05
N ILE A 30 7.14 -6.94 -3.57
CA ILE A 30 6.71 -5.71 -4.21
C ILE A 30 7.02 -4.53 -3.30
N ILE A 31 7.62 -3.48 -3.85
CA ILE A 31 7.95 -2.27 -3.12
C ILE A 31 7.30 -1.08 -3.81
N PHE A 32 6.45 -0.36 -3.08
CA PHE A 32 5.93 0.93 -3.52
C PHE A 32 6.55 2.05 -2.70
N ASP A 33 7.36 2.87 -3.36
CA ASP A 33 7.91 4.10 -2.79
C ASP A 33 7.07 5.29 -3.28
N THR A 34 6.22 5.80 -2.39
CA THR A 34 5.36 6.96 -2.67
C THR A 34 6.13 8.28 -2.64
N GLY A 35 7.42 8.27 -2.30
CA GLY A 35 8.23 9.46 -2.07
C GLY A 35 7.90 10.17 -0.74
N GLN A 36 7.02 9.59 0.08
CA GLN A 36 6.62 10.12 1.39
C GLN A 36 7.44 9.48 2.52
N ASP A 37 7.00 9.64 3.77
CA ASP A 37 7.70 9.12 4.96
C ASP A 37 7.84 7.58 4.98
N TYR A 38 7.02 6.86 4.21
CA TYR A 38 6.95 5.40 4.26
C TYR A 38 7.02 4.75 2.88
N ILE A 39 7.63 3.58 2.86
CA ILE A 39 7.65 2.64 1.74
C ILE A 39 6.69 1.51 2.08
N TYR A 40 5.85 1.13 1.13
CA TYR A 40 5.00 -0.06 1.25
C TYR A 40 5.80 -1.26 0.78
N VAL A 41 5.72 -2.32 1.56
CA VAL A 41 6.43 -3.56 1.31
C VAL A 41 5.40 -4.67 1.25
N LEU A 42 5.12 -5.18 0.07
CA LEU A 42 3.98 -6.07 -0.19
C LEU A 42 4.50 -7.41 -0.70
N ASP A 43 3.69 -8.45 -0.52
CA ASP A 43 3.91 -9.74 -1.15
C ASP A 43 2.85 -9.93 -2.24
N ASP A 44 3.30 -10.22 -3.46
CA ASP A 44 2.47 -10.45 -4.65
C ASP A 44 1.40 -11.52 -4.42
N ASN A 45 1.74 -12.62 -3.73
CA ASN A 45 0.79 -13.68 -3.42
C ASN A 45 -0.24 -13.22 -2.39
N GLU A 46 0.17 -12.38 -1.44
CA GLU A 46 -0.75 -11.78 -0.48
C GLU A 46 -1.66 -10.74 -1.11
N ILE A 47 -1.21 -9.92 -2.07
CA ILE A 47 -2.04 -8.80 -2.57
C ILE A 47 -2.82 -9.13 -3.86
N LYS A 48 -2.57 -10.27 -4.51
CA LYS A 48 -3.31 -10.70 -5.72
C LYS A 48 -4.83 -10.71 -5.53
N HIS A 49 -5.33 -11.12 -4.36
CA HIS A 49 -6.77 -11.11 -4.11
C HIS A 49 -7.37 -9.69 -4.02
N LEU A 50 -6.53 -8.67 -3.81
CA LEU A 50 -6.95 -7.26 -3.72
C LEU A 50 -7.17 -6.62 -5.09
N ILE A 51 -6.77 -7.28 -6.18
CA ILE A 51 -6.99 -6.81 -7.57
C ILE A 51 -8.46 -6.52 -7.84
N TYR A 52 -9.38 -7.30 -7.24
CA TYR A 52 -10.82 -7.13 -7.39
C TYR A 52 -11.46 -6.21 -6.34
N SER A 53 -10.67 -5.72 -5.38
CA SER A 53 -11.15 -4.80 -4.36
C SER A 53 -11.17 -3.37 -4.88
N ASP A 54 -12.03 -2.52 -4.30
CA ASP A 54 -11.95 -1.09 -4.57
C ASP A 54 -10.57 -0.53 -4.13
N PRO A 55 -10.02 0.48 -4.83
CA PRO A 55 -8.67 0.98 -4.55
C PRO A 55 -8.49 1.52 -3.13
N VAL A 56 -9.55 2.03 -2.48
CA VAL A 56 -9.46 2.51 -1.09
C VAL A 56 -9.27 1.31 -0.15
N SER A 57 -9.99 0.22 -0.35
CA SER A 57 -9.79 -1.03 0.41
C SER A 57 -8.39 -1.60 0.24
N ALA A 58 -7.90 -1.65 -1.00
CA ALA A 58 -6.54 -2.11 -1.27
C ALA A 58 -5.50 -1.21 -0.57
N PHE A 59 -5.67 0.12 -0.64
CA PHE A 59 -4.82 1.08 0.08
C PHE A 59 -4.79 0.82 1.59
N ILE A 60 -5.96 0.66 2.21
CA ILE A 60 -6.11 0.40 3.65
C ILE A 60 -5.35 -0.85 4.06
N LEU A 61 -5.50 -1.93 3.30
CA LEU A 61 -4.87 -3.22 3.59
C LEU A 61 -3.35 -3.16 3.38
N CYS A 62 -2.89 -2.55 2.28
CA CYS A 62 -1.47 -2.36 2.00
C CYS A 62 -0.78 -1.49 3.07
N ARG A 63 -1.48 -0.52 3.67
CA ARG A 63 -0.94 0.34 4.73
C ARG A 63 -0.55 -0.41 6.01
N ARG A 64 -0.93 -1.68 6.15
CA ARG A 64 -0.49 -2.54 7.27
C ARG A 64 1.00 -2.92 7.15
N SER A 65 1.58 -2.79 5.96
CA SER A 65 2.92 -3.28 5.63
C SER A 65 3.85 -2.15 5.20
N LEU A 66 4.37 -1.41 6.19
CA LEU A 66 5.20 -0.22 5.98
C LEU A 66 6.61 -0.36 6.57
N ILE A 67 7.56 0.32 5.94
CA ILE A 67 8.89 0.64 6.46
C ILE A 67 9.11 2.14 6.30
N ASN A 68 9.82 2.77 7.24
CA ASN A 68 10.15 4.19 7.11
C ASN A 68 11.16 4.40 5.96
N ARG A 69 10.94 5.42 5.12
CA ARG A 69 11.79 5.69 3.94
C ARG A 69 13.23 6.03 4.32
N THR A 70 13.45 6.62 5.49
CA THR A 70 14.78 6.95 6.03
C THR A 70 15.35 5.84 6.90
N ALA A 71 14.82 4.61 6.83
CA ALA A 71 15.38 3.49 7.57
C ALA A 71 16.82 3.21 7.12
N GLY A 72 17.65 2.71 8.06
CA GLY A 72 19.03 2.35 7.77
C GLY A 72 19.13 1.16 6.80
N VAL A 73 20.27 1.05 6.12
CA VAL A 73 20.56 -0.02 5.14
C VAL A 73 20.33 -1.41 5.73
N ASN A 74 20.66 -1.61 7.01
CA ASN A 74 20.43 -2.85 7.74
C ASN A 74 18.96 -3.32 7.73
N ILE A 75 18.00 -2.39 7.80
CA ILE A 75 16.56 -2.71 7.73
C ILE A 75 16.20 -3.22 6.33
N PHE A 76 16.75 -2.60 5.28
CA PHE A 76 16.56 -3.06 3.91
C PHE A 76 17.27 -4.39 3.64
N SER A 77 18.47 -4.62 4.18
CA SER A 77 19.15 -5.91 4.10
C SER A 77 18.31 -7.02 4.72
N MET A 78 17.76 -6.78 5.93
CA MET A 78 16.88 -7.71 6.62
C MET A 78 15.56 -7.93 5.86
N LEU A 79 15.00 -6.89 5.22
CA LEU A 79 13.85 -7.03 4.36
C LEU A 79 14.15 -7.99 3.19
N LEU A 80 15.23 -7.74 2.46
CA LEU A 80 15.63 -8.51 1.29
C LEU A 80 16.00 -9.95 1.65
N SER A 81 16.50 -10.19 2.87
CA SER A 81 16.74 -11.54 3.39
C SER A 81 15.49 -12.31 3.80
N GLY A 82 14.30 -11.80 3.49
CA GLY A 82 13.03 -12.48 3.68
C GLY A 82 12.47 -12.42 5.10
N TRP A 83 13.02 -11.60 5.99
CA TRP A 83 12.57 -11.48 7.38
C TRP A 83 11.07 -11.18 7.52
N ARG A 84 10.47 -10.48 6.55
CA ARG A 84 9.04 -10.19 6.56
C ARG A 84 8.16 -11.40 6.22
N PHE A 85 8.61 -12.31 5.36
CA PHE A 85 7.79 -13.43 4.88
C PHE A 85 7.59 -14.55 5.94
N GLY A 86 8.37 -14.55 7.02
CA GLY A 86 8.22 -15.46 8.15
C GLY A 86 7.45 -14.90 9.36
N CYS A 87 7.13 -13.60 9.36
CA CYS A 87 6.57 -12.88 10.51
C CYS A 87 5.11 -12.45 10.28
N ALA A 88 4.27 -13.35 9.76
CA ALA A 88 2.82 -13.13 9.60
C ALA A 88 2.08 -12.73 10.90
N LYS A 89 2.71 -12.91 12.08
CA LYS A 89 2.11 -12.65 13.40
C LYS A 89 2.36 -11.25 13.99
N GLN A 90 3.24 -10.44 13.41
CA GLN A 90 3.74 -9.25 14.10
C GLN A 90 3.38 -7.98 13.33
N ARG A 91 2.09 -7.63 13.40
CA ARG A 91 1.52 -6.27 13.42
C ARG A 91 0.05 -6.40 13.02
N HIS A 92 -0.83 -6.54 14.00
CA HIS A 92 -2.20 -6.07 13.83
C HIS A 92 -2.15 -4.57 14.13
N PRO A 93 -1.95 -3.66 13.14
CA PRO A 93 -2.38 -2.29 13.36
C PRO A 93 -3.84 -2.35 13.79
N LYS A 94 -4.19 -1.56 14.80
CA LYS A 94 -5.53 -1.53 15.39
C LYS A 94 -6.55 -1.54 14.25
N GLU A 95 -7.34 -2.60 14.16
CA GLU A 95 -8.11 -2.84 12.94
C GLU A 95 -9.06 -1.69 12.68
N MET A 96 -9.10 -1.27 11.42
CA MET A 96 -10.02 -0.22 11.02
C MET A 96 -11.44 -0.78 11.06
N THR A 97 -12.30 -0.12 11.82
CA THR A 97 -13.72 -0.49 11.93
C THR A 97 -14.43 -0.21 10.63
N THR A 98 -15.57 -0.89 10.42
CA THR A 98 -16.44 -0.66 9.25
C THR A 98 -16.83 0.81 9.11
N ARG A 99 -17.11 1.49 10.22
CA ARG A 99 -17.46 2.93 10.21
C ARG A 99 -16.29 3.80 9.79
N GLU A 100 -15.11 3.59 10.36
CA GLU A 100 -13.90 4.34 9.97
C GLU A 100 -13.56 4.13 8.48
N ALA A 101 -13.61 2.89 7.99
CA ALA A 101 -13.38 2.58 6.58
C ALA A 101 -14.40 3.27 5.66
N LEU A 102 -15.69 3.25 6.05
CA LEU A 102 -16.76 3.92 5.31
C LEU A 102 -16.52 5.44 5.23
N ILE A 103 -16.15 6.07 6.35
CA ILE A 103 -15.83 7.51 6.37
C ILE A 103 -14.67 7.83 5.41
N ILE A 104 -13.59 7.05 5.44
CA ILE A 104 -12.45 7.24 4.52
C ILE A 104 -12.89 7.09 3.06
N ARG A 105 -13.70 6.07 2.71
CA ARG A 105 -14.23 5.92 1.35
C ARG A 105 -15.06 7.13 0.91
N MET A 106 -15.95 7.63 1.77
CA MET A 106 -16.77 8.80 1.46
C MET A 106 -15.93 10.08 1.28
N ILE A 107 -14.84 10.22 2.06
CA ILE A 107 -13.88 11.32 1.89
C ILE A 107 -13.16 11.22 0.55
N CYS A 108 -12.72 10.02 0.14
CA CYS A 108 -12.11 9.81 -1.18
C CYS A 108 -13.08 10.13 -2.34
N LEU A 109 -14.39 9.97 -2.13
CA LEU A 109 -15.43 10.34 -3.08
C LEU A 109 -15.76 11.85 -3.07
N GLY A 110 -15.06 12.67 -2.28
CA GLY A 110 -15.29 14.11 -2.20
C GLY A 110 -16.53 14.52 -1.40
N ILE A 111 -17.14 13.61 -0.64
CA ILE A 111 -18.33 13.91 0.15
C ILE A 111 -17.94 14.73 1.39
N SER A 112 -18.56 15.89 1.59
CA SER A 112 -18.25 16.75 2.73
C SER A 112 -18.70 16.15 4.07
N GLN A 113 -18.05 16.53 5.16
CA GLN A 113 -18.37 16.04 6.52
C GLN A 113 -19.85 16.26 6.88
N LYS A 114 -20.41 17.41 6.51
CA LYS A 114 -21.84 17.71 6.66
C LYS A 114 -22.72 16.70 5.93
N HIS A 115 -22.43 16.40 4.66
CA HIS A 115 -23.20 15.42 3.89
C HIS A 115 -23.03 13.99 4.41
N ILE A 116 -21.84 13.63 4.86
CA ILE A 116 -21.60 12.34 5.52
C ILE A 116 -22.46 12.21 6.79
N ALA A 117 -22.47 13.25 7.63
CA ALA A 117 -23.24 13.29 8.86
C ALA A 117 -24.74 13.10 8.60
N MET A 118 -25.29 13.82 7.62
CA MET A 118 -26.68 13.65 7.18
C MET A 118 -26.95 12.23 6.69
N LYS A 119 -26.10 11.68 5.80
CA LYS A 119 -26.29 10.35 5.21
C LYS A 119 -26.22 9.22 6.24
N LEU A 120 -25.44 9.38 7.29
CA LEU A 120 -25.25 8.38 8.33
C LEU A 120 -26.13 8.60 9.57
N HIS A 121 -26.97 9.64 9.58
CA HIS A 121 -27.80 10.05 10.72
C HIS A 121 -27.00 10.23 12.02
N VAL A 122 -25.86 10.92 11.95
CA VAL A 122 -24.99 11.23 13.10
C VAL A 122 -24.57 12.71 13.07
N SER A 123 -23.94 13.19 14.14
CA SER A 123 -23.40 14.55 14.17
C SER A 123 -22.12 14.69 13.33
N GLU A 124 -21.82 15.90 12.84
CA GLU A 124 -20.52 16.19 12.20
C GLU A 124 -19.33 15.92 13.15
N LYS A 125 -19.52 16.12 14.46
CA LYS A 125 -18.54 15.78 15.49
C LYS A 125 -18.24 14.28 15.51
N THR A 126 -19.27 13.43 15.39
CA THR A 126 -19.12 11.97 15.32
C THR A 126 -18.35 11.55 14.07
N VAL A 127 -18.66 12.17 12.90
CA VAL A 127 -17.90 11.96 11.66
C VAL A 127 -16.44 12.35 11.84
N SER A 128 -16.17 13.50 12.46
CA SER A 128 -14.81 13.97 12.75
C SER A 128 -14.04 13.00 13.63
N THR A 129 -14.68 12.46 14.68
CA THR A 129 -14.08 11.42 15.55
C THR A 129 -13.72 10.16 14.78
N HIS A 130 -14.63 9.62 13.96
CA HIS A 130 -14.33 8.44 13.14
C HIS A 130 -13.21 8.71 12.12
N LYS A 131 -13.21 9.89 11.47
CA LYS A 131 -12.14 10.30 10.56
C LYS A 131 -10.79 10.35 11.26
N LEU A 132 -10.70 10.99 12.42
CA LEU A 132 -9.45 11.09 13.19
C LEU A 132 -8.95 9.71 13.63
N ASN A 133 -9.85 8.85 14.10
CA ASN A 133 -9.50 7.48 14.46
C ASN A 133 -9.00 6.67 13.25
N ALA A 134 -9.67 6.81 12.10
CA ALA A 134 -9.24 6.17 10.85
C ALA A 134 -7.84 6.63 10.43
N LEU A 135 -7.59 7.95 10.41
CA LEU A 135 -6.29 8.53 10.06
C LEU A 135 -5.19 8.05 11.03
N HIS A 136 -5.48 8.04 12.33
CA HIS A 136 -4.56 7.51 13.34
C HIS A 136 -4.21 6.04 13.09
N LYS A 137 -5.20 5.19 12.78
CA LYS A 137 -5.00 3.77 12.46
C LYS A 137 -4.21 3.56 11.17
N LEU A 138 -4.38 4.45 10.18
CA LEU A 138 -3.59 4.49 8.95
C LEU A 138 -2.18 5.10 9.14
N LYS A 139 -1.85 5.55 10.36
CA LYS A 139 -0.61 6.27 10.70
C LYS A 139 -0.40 7.53 9.86
N ILE A 140 -1.49 8.24 9.57
CA ILE A 140 -1.48 9.49 8.80
C ILE A 140 -1.92 10.63 9.71
N LYS A 141 -1.12 11.69 9.77
CA LYS A 141 -1.29 12.76 10.76
C LYS A 141 -2.53 13.62 10.51
N ASN A 142 -2.88 13.85 9.25
CA ASN A 142 -4.00 14.71 8.88
C ASN A 142 -4.52 14.37 7.47
N VAL A 143 -5.66 14.98 7.12
CA VAL A 143 -6.35 14.71 5.85
C VAL A 143 -5.57 15.19 4.62
N ALA A 144 -4.77 16.24 4.72
CA ALA A 144 -3.96 16.72 3.60
C ALA A 144 -2.86 15.71 3.23
N ILE A 145 -2.15 15.19 4.24
CA ILE A 145 -1.16 14.11 4.06
C ILE A 145 -1.85 12.84 3.54
N PHE A 146 -3.07 12.55 4.00
CA PHE A 146 -3.84 11.42 3.49
C PHE A 146 -4.07 11.52 1.99
N PHE A 147 -4.52 12.66 1.47
CA PHE A 147 -4.74 12.82 0.04
C PHE A 147 -3.45 12.70 -0.78
N ASN A 148 -2.35 13.29 -0.30
CA ASN A 148 -1.05 13.18 -0.96
C ASN A 148 -0.56 11.72 -1.02
N GLU A 149 -0.60 11.02 0.13
CA GLU A 149 -0.22 9.61 0.22
C GLU A 149 -1.12 8.73 -0.65
N TYR A 150 -2.44 8.90 -0.56
CA TYR A 150 -3.40 8.09 -1.31
C TYR A 150 -3.26 8.30 -2.81
N ALA A 151 -3.08 9.53 -3.28
CA ALA A 151 -2.86 9.81 -4.70
C ALA A 151 -1.56 9.19 -5.22
N ALA A 152 -0.47 9.31 -4.46
CA ALA A 152 0.81 8.70 -4.80
C ALA A 152 0.69 7.17 -4.83
N TRP A 153 0.10 6.57 -3.80
CA TRP A 153 -0.13 5.13 -3.74
C TRP A 153 -1.04 4.65 -4.87
N TYR A 154 -2.12 5.36 -5.18
CA TYR A 154 -3.06 5.00 -6.24
C TYR A 154 -2.38 4.94 -7.61
N ARG A 155 -1.50 5.89 -7.91
CA ARG A 155 -0.68 5.86 -9.13
C ARG A 155 0.19 4.60 -9.21
N LEU A 156 0.87 4.23 -8.14
CA LEU A 156 1.72 3.02 -8.10
C LEU A 156 0.89 1.75 -8.17
N TRP A 157 -0.27 1.72 -7.51
CA TRP A 157 -1.23 0.63 -7.59
C TRP A 157 -1.69 0.41 -9.03
N MET A 158 -2.05 1.47 -9.76
CA MET A 158 -2.44 1.35 -11.17
C MET A 158 -1.29 0.87 -12.05
N GLN A 159 -0.05 1.28 -11.78
CA GLN A 159 1.13 0.76 -12.50
C GLN A 159 1.29 -0.75 -12.30
N TYR A 160 1.14 -1.22 -11.06
CA TYR A 160 1.15 -2.65 -10.73
C TYR A 160 -0.01 -3.41 -11.39
N MET A 161 -1.24 -2.90 -11.32
CA MET A 161 -2.40 -3.53 -11.98
C MET A 161 -2.17 -3.70 -13.49
N ASN A 162 -1.54 -2.71 -14.14
CA ASN A 162 -1.21 -2.76 -15.57
C ASN A 162 -0.07 -3.73 -15.90
N THR A 163 0.82 -4.07 -14.96
CA THR A 163 1.81 -5.15 -15.18
C THR A 163 1.11 -6.51 -15.13
N GLN A 164 0.27 -6.74 -14.13
CA GLN A 164 -0.47 -8.00 -13.96
C GLN A 164 -1.36 -8.35 -15.17
N GLN A 165 -2.04 -7.35 -15.75
CA GLN A 165 -2.88 -7.56 -16.93
C GLN A 165 -2.08 -7.94 -18.18
N ARG A 166 -0.89 -7.36 -18.37
CA ARG A 166 0.00 -7.71 -19.49
C ARG A 166 0.53 -9.13 -19.37
N ASP A 167 0.93 -9.53 -18.17
CA ASP A 167 1.43 -10.89 -17.92
C ASP A 167 0.34 -11.94 -18.19
N THR A 168 -0.91 -11.64 -17.84
CA THR A 168 -2.07 -12.51 -18.10
C THR A 168 -2.35 -12.66 -19.60
N LEU A 169 -2.28 -11.56 -20.37
CA LEU A 169 -2.46 -11.56 -21.83
C LEU A 169 -1.33 -12.31 -22.56
N HIS A 170 -0.08 -12.15 -22.11
CA HIS A 170 1.06 -12.87 -22.68
C HIS A 170 0.98 -14.38 -22.42
N ALA A 171 0.57 -14.81 -21.22
CA ALA A 171 0.36 -16.22 -20.89
C ALA A 171 -0.74 -16.88 -21.75
N GLN A 172 -1.83 -16.15 -22.04
CA GLN A 172 -2.92 -16.64 -22.89
C GLN A 172 -2.54 -16.74 -24.38
N THR A 173 -1.59 -15.93 -24.83
CA THR A 173 -1.14 -15.93 -26.24
C THR A 173 -0.13 -17.05 -26.50
N GLN A 174 0.73 -17.37 -25.53
CA GLN A 174 1.67 -18.49 -25.63
C GLN A 174 1.00 -19.86 -25.44
N GLY A 175 -0.08 -19.94 -24.65
CA GLY A 175 -0.87 -21.17 -24.49
C GLY A 175 -1.73 -21.57 -25.70
N LYS A 176 -1.85 -20.72 -26.73
CA LYS A 176 -2.55 -21.02 -27.99
C LYS A 176 -1.65 -21.50 -29.12
N GLN A 177 -0.33 -21.59 -28.88
CA GLN A 177 0.66 -22.06 -29.85
C GLN A 177 1.24 -23.45 -29.52
N ALA A 178 0.62 -24.18 -28.58
CA ALA A 178 0.95 -25.57 -28.25
C ALA A 178 -0.20 -26.52 -28.64
#